data_AF-A0A6N8XHZ2-F1
#
_entry.id   AF-A0A6N8XHZ2-F1
#
_cell.length_a   1.000
_cell.length_b   1.000
_cell.length_c   1.000
_cell.angle_alpha   90.00
_cell.angle_beta   90.00
_cell.angle_gamma   90.00
#
_symmetry.space_group_name_H-M   'P 1'
#
loop_
_entity.id
_entity.type
_entity.pdbx_description
1 polymer ?
#
loop_
_entity_poly.entity_id
_entity_poly.type
_entity_poly.pdbx_seq_one_letter_code
_entity_poly.pdbx_strand_id
1 'polypeptide(L)'
;MAGRAAAVLCAALAAAGCHLVYVPQPVWTVDAEGNRVLADTAFTWSEFRDDIHRRVLDEAAGRRPPATYLSWHEYWLVRLEAQVERRRENVGKHLGYIAERRRQAGLPD
;
A
#
# COMPACT_ATOMS: atom_id res chain seq x y z
N MET A 1 -23.85 -33.22 -4.86
CA MET A 1 -24.59 -32.37 -5.82
C MET A 1 -25.25 -31.20 -5.08
N ALA A 2 -24.48 -30.18 -4.69
CA ALA A 2 -24.98 -29.00 -3.95
C ALA A 2 -24.65 -27.71 -4.72
N GLY A 3 -24.86 -27.73 -6.04
CA GLY A 3 -24.34 -26.72 -6.97
C GLY A 3 -25.35 -25.72 -7.53
N ARG A 4 -26.56 -25.57 -6.96
CA ARG A 4 -27.59 -24.72 -7.59
C ARG A 4 -28.39 -23.79 -6.67
N ALA A 5 -28.11 -23.74 -5.37
CA ALA A 5 -28.85 -22.85 -4.46
C ALA A 5 -28.25 -21.44 -4.31
N ALA A 6 -26.96 -21.23 -4.60
CA ALA A 6 -26.29 -19.94 -4.41
C ALA A 6 -26.54 -18.92 -5.53
N ALA A 7 -27.06 -19.35 -6.69
CA ALA A 7 -27.20 -18.48 -7.85
C ALA A 7 -28.42 -17.54 -7.82
N VAL A 8 -29.35 -17.74 -6.87
CA VAL A 8 -30.62 -17.00 -6.85
C VAL A 8 -30.57 -15.74 -5.97
N LEU A 9 -29.53 -15.57 -5.14
CA LEU A 9 -29.45 -14.41 -4.22
C LEU A 9 -28.69 -13.18 -4.76
N CYS A 10 -28.00 -13.27 -5.89
CA CYS A 10 -27.21 -12.13 -6.41
C CYS A 10 -28.01 -11.13 -7.27
N ALA A 11 -29.21 -11.48 -7.76
CA ALA A 11 -29.93 -10.62 -8.70
C ALA A 11 -30.74 -9.48 -8.02
N ALA A 12 -30.99 -9.55 -6.71
CA ALA A 12 -31.87 -8.59 -6.02
C ALA A 12 -31.15 -7.35 -5.43
N LEU A 13 -29.82 -7.33 -5.38
CA LEU A 13 -29.04 -6.28 -4.70
C LEU A 13 -28.48 -5.19 -5.62
N ALA A 14 -28.65 -5.31 -6.94
CA ALA A 14 -28.16 -4.31 -7.90
C ALA A 14 -28.94 -2.98 -7.88
N ALA A 15 -30.14 -2.93 -7.29
CA ALA A 15 -30.97 -1.73 -7.24
C ALA A 15 -30.61 -0.74 -6.12
N ALA A 16 -29.72 -1.12 -5.19
CA ALA A 16 -29.43 -0.33 -3.98
C ALA A 16 -28.08 0.42 -4.01
N GLY A 17 -27.35 0.43 -5.13
CA GLY A 17 -26.09 1.19 -5.22
C GLY A 17 -24.99 0.70 -4.27
N CYS A 18 -25.13 -0.47 -3.63
CA CYS A 18 -24.06 -1.12 -2.88
C CYS A 18 -22.99 -1.61 -3.86
N HIS A 19 -22.02 -0.75 -4.18
CA HIS A 19 -20.75 -1.21 -4.70
C HIS A 19 -20.14 -2.15 -3.65
N LEU A 20 -20.10 -3.44 -3.97
CA LEU A 20 -19.25 -4.39 -3.24
C LEU A 20 -17.81 -3.90 -3.40
N VAL A 21 -17.31 -3.18 -2.40
CA VAL A 21 -15.89 -2.85 -2.32
C VAL A 21 -15.17 -4.15 -2.02
N TYR A 22 -14.56 -4.75 -3.05
CA TYR A 22 -13.67 -5.87 -2.87
C TYR A 22 -12.43 -5.36 -2.12
N VAL A 23 -12.31 -5.73 -0.85
CA VAL A 23 -11.10 -5.51 -0.05
C VAL A 23 -10.26 -6.78 -0.17
N PRO A 24 -9.20 -6.80 -1.00
CA PRO A 24 -8.31 -7.95 -1.08
C PRO A 24 -7.70 -8.22 0.30
N GLN A 25 -7.73 -9.49 0.69
CA GLN A 25 -7.16 -9.93 1.96
C GLN A 25 -5.61 -9.86 1.87
N PRO A 26 -4.92 -9.53 2.98
CA PRO A 26 -3.46 -9.53 2.99
C PRO A 26 -2.93 -10.94 2.73
N VAL A 27 -2.08 -11.07 1.71
CA VAL A 27 -1.39 -12.32 1.38
C VAL A 27 -0.08 -12.36 2.16
N TRP A 28 0.18 -13.49 2.81
CA TRP A 28 1.40 -13.71 3.60
C TRP A 28 2.25 -14.78 2.92
N THR A 29 3.57 -14.60 2.92
CA THR A 29 4.56 -15.60 2.51
C THR A 29 5.53 -15.88 3.66
N VAL A 30 6.47 -16.79 3.45
CA VAL A 30 7.50 -17.17 4.43
C VAL A 30 8.87 -16.84 3.84
N ASP A 31 9.71 -16.13 4.61
CA ASP A 31 11.09 -15.81 4.20
C ASP A 31 12.04 -17.01 4.36
N ALA A 32 13.30 -16.84 3.95
CA ALA A 32 14.30 -17.91 4.00
C ALA A 32 14.60 -18.38 5.45
N GLU A 33 14.36 -17.50 6.42
CA GLU A 33 14.54 -17.74 7.85
C GLU A 33 13.27 -18.31 8.52
N GLY A 34 12.19 -18.56 7.77
CA GLY A 34 10.96 -19.15 8.27
C GLY A 34 9.96 -18.16 8.89
N ASN A 35 10.18 -16.86 8.78
CA ASN A 35 9.27 -15.85 9.32
C ASN A 35 8.13 -15.56 8.34
N ARG A 36 6.94 -15.29 8.89
CA ARG A 36 5.81 -14.79 8.10
C ARG A 36 6.04 -13.34 7.71
N VAL A 37 5.96 -13.07 6.42
CA VAL A 37 6.17 -11.76 5.81
C VAL A 37 4.98 -11.40 4.93
N LEU A 38 4.67 -10.11 4.81
CA LEU A 38 3.61 -9.66 3.91
C LEU A 38 4.11 -9.78 2.47
N ALA A 39 3.36 -10.50 1.63
CA ALA A 39 3.73 -10.74 0.24
C ALA A 39 3.60 -9.47 -0.60
N ASP A 40 4.58 -9.20 -1.47
CA ASP A 40 4.56 -8.06 -2.38
C ASP A 40 3.78 -8.38 -3.67
N THR A 41 2.46 -8.47 -3.52
CA THR A 41 1.53 -8.69 -4.64
C THR A 41 1.41 -7.47 -5.54
N ALA A 42 0.92 -7.65 -6.77
CA ALA A 42 0.64 -6.54 -7.68
C ALA A 42 -0.31 -5.49 -7.07
N PHE A 43 -1.29 -5.94 -6.27
CA PHE A 43 -2.23 -5.05 -5.59
C PHE A 43 -1.54 -4.21 -4.50
N THR A 44 -0.85 -4.86 -3.56
CA THR A 44 -0.13 -4.17 -2.48
C THR A 44 0.93 -3.23 -3.00
N TRP A 45 1.58 -3.60 -4.12
CA TRP A 45 2.51 -2.74 -4.81
C TRP A 45 1.84 -1.49 -5.40
N SER A 46 0.66 -1.64 -6.02
CA SER A 46 -0.08 -0.49 -6.56
C SER A 46 -0.49 0.49 -5.45
N GLU A 47 -1.09 -0.01 -4.38
CA GLU A 47 -1.48 0.78 -3.21
C GLU A 47 -0.28 1.55 -2.61
N PHE A 48 0.86 0.86 -2.49
CA PHE A 48 2.08 1.50 -2.06
C PHE A 48 2.49 2.64 -2.99
N ARG A 49 2.55 2.40 -4.31
CA ARG A 49 2.96 3.43 -5.27
C ARG A 49 2.04 4.64 -5.25
N ASP A 50 0.73 4.42 -5.16
CA ASP A 50 -0.27 5.49 -5.16
C ASP A 50 -0.15 6.35 -3.89
N ASP A 51 0.05 5.72 -2.73
CA ASP A 51 0.34 6.43 -1.49
C ASP A 51 1.64 7.24 -1.59
N ILE A 52 2.75 6.62 -2.03
CA ILE A 52 4.03 7.33 -2.18
C ILE A 52 3.91 8.50 -3.14
N HIS A 53 3.28 8.30 -4.31
CA HIS A 53 3.11 9.34 -5.31
C HIS A 53 2.36 10.55 -4.73
N ARG A 54 1.23 10.30 -4.08
CA ARG A 54 0.43 11.36 -3.44
C ARG A 54 1.24 12.12 -2.39
N ARG A 55 2.01 11.41 -1.57
CA ARG A 55 2.82 12.02 -0.48
C ARG A 55 3.97 12.85 -1.01
N VAL A 56 4.64 12.40 -2.06
CA VAL A 56 5.67 13.17 -2.76
C VAL A 56 5.07 14.44 -3.39
N LEU A 57 3.90 14.35 -4.01
CA LEU A 57 3.20 15.53 -4.53
C LEU A 57 2.78 16.50 -3.43
N ASP A 58 2.33 15.99 -2.28
CA ASP A 58 1.98 16.81 -1.12
C ASP A 58 3.21 17.60 -0.61
N GLU A 59 4.35 16.95 -0.46
CA GLU A 59 5.60 17.59 -0.04
C GLU A 59 6.11 18.60 -1.06
N ALA A 60 6.15 18.23 -2.33
CA ALA A 60 6.60 19.12 -3.41
C ALA A 60 5.71 20.38 -3.53
N ALA A 61 4.42 20.26 -3.20
CA ALA A 61 3.49 21.39 -3.15
C ALA A 61 3.57 22.20 -1.85
N GLY A 62 4.49 21.87 -0.93
CA GLY A 62 4.62 22.53 0.37
C GLY A 62 3.44 22.30 1.32
N ARG A 63 2.62 21.26 1.08
CA ARG A 63 1.54 20.90 2.01
C ARG A 63 2.12 20.33 3.29
N ARG A 64 1.34 20.34 4.37
CA ARG A 64 1.75 19.72 5.63
C ARG A 64 1.76 18.19 5.50
N PRO A 65 2.68 17.49 6.22
CA PRO A 65 2.63 16.04 6.34
C PRO A 65 1.35 15.58 7.04
N PRO A 66 1.06 14.26 7.08
CA PRO A 66 -0.06 13.74 7.87
C PRO A 66 0.01 14.23 9.32
N ALA A 67 -1.15 14.45 9.95
CA ALA A 67 -1.27 15.13 11.24
C ALA A 67 -0.44 14.54 12.40
N THR A 68 -0.04 13.28 12.28
CA THR A 68 0.81 12.58 13.26
C THR A 68 2.28 13.03 13.23
N TYR A 69 2.72 13.73 12.18
CA TYR A 69 4.14 14.06 11.97
C TYR A 69 4.34 15.58 11.97
N LEU A 70 5.48 16.03 12.52
CA LEU A 70 5.83 17.44 12.61
C LEU A 70 6.46 17.96 11.31
N SER A 71 7.12 17.08 10.55
CA SER A 71 7.78 17.42 9.29
C SER A 71 7.71 16.28 8.27
N TRP A 72 7.95 16.60 7.00
CA TRP A 72 8.10 15.58 5.96
C TRP A 72 9.32 14.69 6.21
N HIS A 73 10.42 15.25 6.69
CA HIS A 73 11.61 14.47 7.04
C HIS A 73 11.30 13.37 8.05
N GLU A 74 10.61 13.71 9.14
CA GLU A 74 10.16 12.74 10.15
C GLU A 74 9.21 11.69 9.55
N TYR A 75 8.25 12.12 8.74
CA TYR A 75 7.35 11.20 8.03
C TYR A 75 8.11 10.16 7.21
N TRP A 76 9.11 10.59 6.44
CA TRP A 76 9.88 9.70 5.57
C TRP A 76 10.80 8.78 6.36
N LEU A 77 11.45 9.26 7.42
CA LEU A 77 12.24 8.40 8.31
C LEU A 77 11.39 7.25 8.85
N VAL A 78 10.26 7.56 9.49
CA VAL A 78 9.35 6.54 10.04
C VAL A 78 8.84 5.61 8.93
N ARG A 79 8.58 6.13 7.72
CA ARG A 79 8.10 5.32 6.60
C ARG A 79 9.15 4.34 6.08
N LEU A 80 10.42 4.78 6.00
CA LEU A 80 11.55 3.96 5.57
C LEU A 80 11.88 2.89 6.61
N GLU A 81 11.94 3.27 7.89
CA GLU A 81 12.10 2.34 9.02
C GLU A 81 11.02 1.26 8.99
N ALA A 82 9.76 1.64 8.78
CA ALA A 82 8.66 0.69 8.67
C ALA A 82 8.78 -0.28 7.49
N GLN A 83 9.50 0.05 6.41
CA GLN A 83 9.76 -0.93 5.33
C GLN A 83 10.79 -1.97 5.77
N VAL A 84 11.80 -1.56 6.54
CA VAL A 84 12.87 -2.43 7.04
C VAL A 84 12.36 -3.32 8.18
N GLU A 85 11.67 -2.75 9.15
CA GLU A 85 11.21 -3.45 10.36
C GLU A 85 10.09 -4.45 10.09
N ARG A 86 9.16 -4.13 9.18
CA ARG A 86 7.98 -4.97 8.93
C ARG A 86 8.31 -6.23 8.11
N ARG A 87 9.59 -6.53 7.88
CA ARG A 87 10.09 -7.68 7.11
C ARG A 87 9.24 -7.90 5.86
N ARG A 88 9.09 -6.86 5.04
CA ARG A 88 8.34 -6.99 3.79
C ARG A 88 9.17 -7.73 2.76
N GLU A 89 8.52 -8.47 1.89
CA GLU A 89 9.19 -8.95 0.69
C GLU A 89 9.63 -7.74 -0.17
N ASN A 90 10.79 -7.84 -0.83
CA ASN A 90 11.31 -6.81 -1.72
C ASN A 90 11.49 -5.41 -1.09
N VAL A 91 12.01 -5.32 0.15
CA VAL A 91 12.29 -4.03 0.81
C VAL A 91 13.09 -3.08 -0.09
N GLY A 92 14.14 -3.56 -0.75
CA GLY A 92 14.98 -2.75 -1.65
C GLY A 92 14.21 -2.10 -2.80
N LYS A 93 13.22 -2.80 -3.37
CA LYS A 93 12.33 -2.26 -4.41
C LYS A 93 11.49 -1.09 -3.89
N HIS A 94 10.98 -1.20 -2.66
CA HIS A 94 10.16 -0.15 -2.04
C HIS A 94 10.98 1.09 -1.70
N LEU A 95 12.14 0.90 -1.07
CA LEU A 95 13.06 1.98 -0.73
C LEU A 95 13.55 2.70 -2.00
N GLY A 96 13.96 1.93 -3.02
CA GLY A 96 14.39 2.47 -4.30
C GLY A 96 13.30 3.29 -4.99
N TYR A 97 12.04 2.84 -4.92
CA TYR A 97 10.92 3.59 -5.48
C TYR A 97 10.64 4.89 -4.74
N ILE A 98 10.70 4.91 -3.40
CA ILE A 98 10.54 6.15 -2.63
C ILE A 98 11.62 7.17 -3.04
N ALA A 99 12.89 6.77 -3.00
CA ALA A 99 14.00 7.63 -3.35
C ALA A 99 13.87 8.16 -4.79
N GLU A 100 13.56 7.28 -5.75
CA GLU A 100 13.40 7.68 -7.15
C GLU A 100 12.28 8.70 -7.34
N ARG A 101 11.12 8.49 -6.70
CA ARG A 101 10.00 9.44 -6.81
C ARG A 101 10.33 10.79 -6.18
N ARG A 102 11.07 10.81 -5.06
CA ARG A 102 11.53 12.05 -4.42
C ARG A 102 12.49 12.82 -5.32
N ARG A 103 13.51 12.15 -5.88
CA ARG A 103 14.45 12.78 -6.83
C ARG A 103 13.76 13.34 -8.06
N GLN A 104 12.81 12.61 -8.64
CA GLN A 104 12.02 13.08 -9.78
C GLN A 104 11.19 14.35 -9.47
N ALA A 105 10.83 14.55 -8.20
CA ALA A 105 10.13 15.75 -7.73
C ALA A 105 11.09 16.89 -7.30
N GLY A 106 12.41 16.70 -7.43
CA GLY A 106 13.42 17.66 -6.98
C GLY A 106 13.54 17.74 -5.45
N LEU A 107 13.07 16.73 -4.73
CA LEU A 107 13.15 16.63 -3.28
C LEU A 107 14.45 15.92 -2.86
N PRO A 108 15.00 16.23 -1.67
CA PRO A 108 16.16 15.54 -1.13
C PRO A 108 15.85 14.06 -0.81
N ASP A 109 16.85 13.21 -0.93
CA ASP A 109 16.75 11.78 -0.59
C ASP A 109 16.50 11.55 0.90
#